data_AF-A0A968HN60-F1
#
_entry.id   AF-A0A968HN60-F1
#
_cell.length_a   1.000
_cell.length_b   1.000
_cell.length_c   1.000
_cell.angle_alpha   90.00
_cell.angle_beta   90.00
_cell.angle_gamma   90.00
#
_symmetry.space_group_name_H-M   'P 1'
#
loop_
_entity.id
_entity.type
_entity.pdbx_description
1 polymer ?
#
loop_
_entity_poly.entity_id
_entity_poly.type
_entity_poly.pdbx_seq_one_letter_code
_entity_poly.pdbx_strand_id
1 'polypeptide(L)' 'MTVLYFLIPLAGVLVAAALVAFFAAARDGQFDDLDTPPIRVLFDDPPARPKSMTEETSS' A
#
# COMPACT_ATOMS: atom_id res chain seq x y z
N MET A 1 14.12 -31.01 -25.56
CA MET A 1 13.60 -31.60 -24.30
C MET A 1 14.41 -31.24 -23.06
N THR A 2 15.25 -30.19 -23.12
CA THR A 2 16.10 -29.74 -22.00
C THR A 2 15.50 -28.56 -21.23
N VAL A 3 14.68 -27.74 -21.90
CA VAL A 3 14.07 -26.53 -21.31
C VAL A 3 13.10 -26.84 -20.15
N LEU A 4 12.45 -28.01 -20.19
CA LEU A 4 11.53 -28.43 -19.13
C LEU A 4 12.23 -28.59 -17.78
N TYR A 5 13.49 -29.02 -17.77
CA TYR A 5 14.28 -29.12 -16.54
C TYR A 5 14.57 -27.76 -15.88
N PHE A 6 14.50 -26.67 -16.64
CA PHE A 6 14.60 -25.30 -16.10
C PHE A 6 13.23 -24.71 -15.78
N LEU A 7 12.23 -24.93 -16.64
CA LEU A 7 10.89 -24.36 -16.48
C LEU A 7 10.14 -24.94 -15.28
N ILE A 8 10.24 -26.24 -15.03
CA ILE A 8 9.56 -26.89 -13.89
C ILE A 8 10.00 -26.30 -12.55
N PRO A 9 11.31 -26.25 -12.20
CA PRO A 9 11.73 -25.65 -10.94
C PRO A 9 11.46 -24.14 -10.88
N LEU A 10 11.62 -23.41 -12.00
CA LEU A 10 11.30 -21.98 -12.05
C LEU A 10 9.82 -21.73 -11.74
N ALA A 11 8.92 -22.50 -12.34
CA ALA A 11 7.49 -22.43 -12.03
C ALA A 11 7.22 -22.77 -10.56
N GLY A 12 7.88 -23.79 -10.01
CA GLY A 12 7.78 -24.12 -8.59
C GLY A 12 8.20 -22.96 -7.67
N VAL A 13 9.30 -22.28 -7.98
CA VAL A 13 9.75 -21.09 -7.24
C VAL A 13 8.74 -19.96 -7.33
N LEU A 14 8.18 -19.70 -8.51
CA LEU A 14 7.16 -18.66 -8.69
C LEU A 14 5.88 -18.95 -7.90
N VAL A 15 5.42 -20.21 -7.90
CA VAL A 15 4.25 -20.63 -7.11
C VAL A 15 4.55 -20.48 -5.61
N ALA A 16 5.71 -20.92 -5.14
CA ALA A 16 6.11 -20.77 -3.74
C ALA A 16 6.18 -19.29 -3.33
N ALA A 17 6.76 -18.43 -4.16
CA ALA A 17 6.83 -17.00 -3.92
C ALA A 17 5.44 -16.35 -3.86
N ALA A 18 4.54 -16.72 -4.78
CA ALA A 18 3.16 -16.24 -4.78
C ALA A 18 2.40 -16.66 -3.52
N LEU A 19 2.56 -17.91 -3.07
CA LEU A 19 1.94 -18.39 -1.83
C LEU A 19 2.48 -17.64 -0.61
N VAL A 20 3.80 -17.47 -0.50
CA VAL A 20 4.41 -16.72 0.62
C VAL A 20 3.91 -15.28 0.64
N ALA A 21 3.88 -14.61 -0.52
CA ALA A 21 3.37 -13.25 -0.64
C ALA A 21 1.88 -13.17 -0.26
N PHE A 22 1.07 -14.13 -0.71
CA PHE A 22 -0.34 -14.21 -0.35
C PHE A 22 -0.55 -14.36 1.15
N PHE A 23 0.12 -15.31 1.80
CA PHE A 23 0.00 -15.49 3.26
C PHE A 23 0.56 -14.29 4.03
N ALA A 24 1.62 -13.65 3.53
CA ALA A 24 2.16 -12.42 4.11
C ALA A 24 1.17 -11.25 4.05
N ALA A 25 0.54 -11.02 2.89
CA ALA A 25 -0.51 -10.02 2.72
C ALA A 25 -1.75 -10.34 3.58
N ALA A 26 -2.15 -11.61 3.62
CA ALA A 26 -3.31 -12.05 4.39
C ALA A 26 -3.12 -11.87 5.91
N ARG A 27 -1.89 -12.04 6.43
CA ARG A 27 -1.58 -11.82 7.86
C ARG A 27 -1.32 -10.36 8.22
N ASP A 28 -0.91 -9.52 7.27
CA ASP A 28 -0.60 -8.10 7.52
C ASP A 28 -1.86 -7.23 7.72
N GLY A 29 -3.05 -7.83 7.74
CA GLY A 29 -4.29 -7.10 8.04
C GLY A 29 -4.66 -6.08 6.96
N GLN A 30 -4.12 -6.17 5.73
CA GLN A 30 -4.49 -5.24 4.65
C GLN A 30 -5.98 -5.32 4.24
N PHE A 31 -6.66 -6.38 4.67
CA PHE A 31 -8.09 -6.61 4.46
C PHE A 31 -8.94 -6.21 5.68
N ASP A 32 -8.30 -5.79 6.77
CA ASP A 32 -8.99 -5.40 8.01
C ASP A 32 -9.51 -3.96 7.95
N ASP A 33 -8.96 -3.14 7.04
CA ASP A 33 -9.37 -1.74 6.84
C ASP A 33 -10.01 -1.51 5.45
N LEU A 34 -11.15 -2.16 5.22
CA LEU A 34 -11.98 -1.90 4.03
C LEU A 34 -13.00 -0.77 4.25
N ASP A 35 -13.20 -0.34 5.49
CA ASP A 35 -14.31 0.53 5.90
C ASP A 35 -13.88 1.98 6.23
N THR A 36 -12.64 2.23 6.66
CA THR A 36 -12.16 3.56 7.06
C THR A 36 -11.88 4.54 5.89
N PRO A 37 -11.42 4.12 4.68
CA PRO A 37 -11.03 5.06 3.63
C PRO A 37 -12.14 6.02 3.16
N PRO A 38 -13.39 5.58 2.92
CA PRO A 38 -14.47 6.47 2.46
C PRO A 38 -14.90 7.49 3.52
N ILE A 39 -14.74 7.17 4.79
CA ILE A 39 -15.19 8.01 5.90
C ILE A 39 -14.16 9.11 6.21
N ARG A 40 -12.87 8.83 6.03
CA ARG A 40 -11.82 9.86 6.13
C ARG A 40 -12.03 11.02 5.18
N VAL A 41 -12.43 10.80 3.92
CA VAL A 41 -12.60 11.92 2.96
C VAL A 41 -13.74 12.87 3.33
N LEU A 42 -14.74 12.39 4.08
CA LEU A 42 -15.88 13.18 4.54
C LEU A 42 -15.58 13.96 5.84
N PHE A 43 -14.61 13.49 6.64
CA PHE A 43 -14.24 14.09 7.93
C PHE A 43 -12.82 14.67 7.95
N ASP A 44 -12.04 14.54 6.87
CA ASP A 44 -10.75 15.19 6.72
C ASP A 44 -11.00 16.70 6.67
N ASP A 45 -10.58 17.39 7.72
CA ASP A 45 -10.58 18.84 7.77
C ASP A 45 -9.85 19.38 6.52
N PRO A 46 -10.37 20.44 5.87
CA PRO A 46 -9.68 21.05 4.74
C PRO A 46 -8.24 21.35 5.15
N PRO A 47 -7.24 21.02 4.30
CA PRO A 47 -5.84 21.14 4.65
C PRO A 47 -5.61 22.52 5.24
N ALA A 48 -5.10 22.57 6.47
CA ALA A 48 -4.83 23.82 7.16
C ALA A 48 -4.04 24.69 6.19
N ARG A 49 -4.65 25.79 5.76
CA ARG A 49 -4.02 26.75 4.83
C ARG A 49 -2.63 27.03 5.39
N PRO A 50 -1.56 26.85 4.60
CA PRO A 50 -0.23 27.19 5.08
C PRO A 50 -0.31 28.63 5.54
N LYS A 51 -0.05 28.84 6.84
CA LYS A 51 -0.04 30.15 7.48
C LYS A 51 1.16 30.89 6.89
N SER A 52 0.97 31.47 5.71
CA SER A 52 1.94 32.34 5.08
C SER A 52 2.11 33.55 6.00
N MET A 53 3.26 33.58 6.64
CA MET A 53 3.96 34.75 7.17
C MET A 53 3.10 35.81 7.86
N THR A 54 3.17 35.79 9.18
CA THR A 54 3.61 36.90 10.03
C THR A 54 3.46 38.31 9.45
N GLU A 55 2.63 39.10 10.14
CA GLU A 55 2.87 40.51 10.48
C GLU A 55 4.27 41.04 10.12
N GLU A 56 4.37 41.83 9.05
CA GLU A 56 5.36 42.90 8.94
C GLU A 56 4.78 43.95 7.97
N THR A 57 4.15 44.97 8.55
CA THR A 57 4.16 46.39 8.13
C THR A 57 3.06 47.09 8.93
N SER A 58 3.36 47.31 10.21
CA SER A 58 2.94 48.55 10.87
C SER A 58 4.00 49.58 10.51
N SER A 59 3.65 50.52 9.64
CA SER A 59 4.29 51.84 9.48
C SER A 59 3.29 52.77 8.81
#